data_AF-A0A076FI93-F1
#
_entry.id   AF-A0A076FI93-F1
#
_cell.length_a   1.000
_cell.length_b   1.000
_cell.length_c   1.000
_cell.angle_alpha   90.00
_cell.angle_beta   90.00
_cell.angle_gamma   90.00
#
_symmetry.space_group_name_H-M   'P 1'
#
loop_
_entity.id
_entity.type
_entity.pdbx_description
1 polymer ?
#
loop_
_entity_poly.entity_id
_entity_poly.type
_entity_poly.pdbx_seq_one_letter_code
_entity_poly.pdbx_strand_id
1 'polypeptide(L)'
;MNELYIWHFAGIVLVVMLSQFKNRLLDKGGIWSVFFWGIMDTLPHETAHWIVASLTGGRPYGFSIIPKKIPYVDASGQDRILWDFGSVQAYVSFYNAAAIGMAPLMLLGGAFLTYTYYFEFMPNEWWSILLFYWILYILIANSMPSTQDFKVALSQNSWLFYLIFIGIGFIAYEYVIKELINKGGI
;
A
#
# COMPACT_ATOMS: atom_id res chain seq x y z
N MET A 1 14.57 -25.09 21.88
CA MET A 1 14.05 -23.79 21.39
C MET A 1 12.56 -23.80 21.58
N ASN A 2 11.95 -22.72 22.07
CA ASN A 2 10.49 -22.60 22.11
C ASN A 2 9.95 -22.69 20.67
N GLU A 3 8.97 -23.56 20.44
CA GLU A 3 8.37 -23.80 19.11
C GLU A 3 7.90 -22.49 18.46
N LEU A 4 7.47 -21.53 19.27
CA LEU A 4 7.06 -20.20 18.82
C LEU A 4 8.16 -19.48 18.02
N TYR A 5 9.42 -19.52 18.47
CA TYR A 5 10.53 -18.87 17.75
C TYR A 5 10.78 -19.49 16.38
N ILE A 6 10.56 -20.81 16.26
CA ILE A 6 10.70 -21.52 14.99
C ILE A 6 9.65 -21.00 14.00
N TRP A 7 8.41 -20.77 14.45
CA TRP A 7 7.35 -20.26 13.60
C TRP A 7 7.53 -18.80 13.19
N HIS A 8 8.03 -17.94 14.09
CA HIS A 8 8.41 -16.58 13.71
C HIS A 8 9.56 -16.57 12.69
N PHE A 9 10.56 -17.42 12.88
CA PHE A 9 11.64 -17.58 11.90
C PHE A 9 11.10 -18.07 10.55
N ALA A 10 10.21 -19.07 10.56
CA ALA A 10 9.54 -19.56 9.35
C ALA A 10 8.73 -18.45 8.66
N GLY A 11 8.06 -17.58 9.42
CA GLY A 11 7.35 -16.41 8.91
C GLY A 11 8.29 -15.41 8.21
N ILE A 12 9.46 -15.11 8.80
CA ILE A 12 10.47 -14.26 8.17
C ILE A 12 10.98 -14.90 6.86
N VAL A 13 11.28 -16.20 6.88
CA VAL A 13 11.69 -16.94 5.68
C VAL A 13 10.61 -16.88 4.61
N LEU A 14 9.34 -17.03 4.98
CA LEU A 14 8.20 -16.90 4.06
C LEU A 14 8.19 -15.52 3.38
N VAL A 15 8.35 -14.43 4.14
CA VAL A 15 8.40 -13.06 3.59
C VAL A 15 9.54 -12.90 2.60
N VAL A 16 10.74 -13.37 2.94
CA VAL A 16 11.91 -13.31 2.05
C VAL A 16 11.65 -14.11 0.78
N MET A 17 11.13 -15.33 0.90
CA MET A 17 10.78 -16.17 -0.25
C MET A 17 9.76 -15.45 -1.15
N LEU A 18 8.65 -14.96 -0.60
CA LEU A 18 7.62 -14.24 -1.36
C LEU A 18 8.20 -13.04 -2.13
N SER A 19 9.06 -12.26 -1.48
CA SER A 19 9.75 -11.12 -2.12
C SER A 19 10.66 -11.54 -3.27
N GLN A 20 11.37 -12.67 -3.17
CA GLN A 20 12.27 -13.14 -4.22
C GLN A 20 11.53 -13.85 -5.36
N PHE A 21 10.49 -14.62 -5.03
CA PHE A 21 9.69 -15.34 -6.01
C PHE A 21 8.78 -14.42 -6.81
N LYS A 22 8.32 -13.28 -6.25
CA LYS A 22 7.56 -12.25 -6.95
C LYS A 22 8.17 -11.93 -8.32
N ASN A 23 9.41 -11.44 -8.34
CA ASN A 23 10.06 -11.00 -9.58
C ASN A 23 10.21 -12.15 -10.60
N ARG A 24 10.56 -13.35 -10.12
CA ARG A 24 10.71 -14.53 -10.99
C ARG A 24 9.40 -15.00 -11.60
N LEU A 25 8.32 -14.96 -10.82
CA LEU A 25 6.98 -15.35 -11.28
C LEU A 25 6.38 -14.33 -12.25
N LEU A 26 6.69 -13.04 -12.08
CA LEU A 26 6.28 -12.01 -13.02
C LEU A 26 7.04 -12.09 -14.36
N ASP A 27 8.33 -12.41 -14.31
CA ASP A 27 9.19 -12.49 -15.51
C ASP A 27 9.00 -13.78 -16.32
N LYS A 28 8.78 -14.92 -15.64
CA LYS A 28 8.77 -16.26 -16.27
C LYS A 28 7.47 -17.03 -16.08
N GLY A 29 6.53 -16.51 -15.30
CA GLY A 29 5.28 -17.19 -15.00
C GLY A 29 4.28 -17.17 -16.15
N GLY A 30 3.43 -18.20 -16.20
CA GLY A 30 2.25 -18.19 -17.06
C GLY A 30 1.24 -17.15 -16.59
N ILE A 31 0.23 -16.86 -17.43
CA ILE A 31 -0.78 -15.83 -17.14
C ILE A 31 -1.54 -16.08 -15.84
N TRP A 32 -1.73 -17.34 -15.45
CA TRP A 32 -2.37 -17.72 -14.19
C TRP A 32 -1.52 -17.40 -12.97
N SER A 33 -0.22 -17.66 -13.01
CA SER A 33 0.70 -17.31 -11.92
C SER A 33 0.76 -15.80 -11.71
N VAL A 34 0.80 -15.05 -12.82
CA VAL A 34 0.76 -13.57 -12.79
C VAL A 34 -0.60 -13.06 -12.34
N PHE A 35 -1.69 -13.73 -12.67
CA PHE A 35 -3.03 -13.37 -12.21
C PHE A 35 -3.21 -13.58 -10.70
N PHE A 36 -2.83 -14.74 -10.17
CA PHE A 36 -2.91 -15.00 -8.72
C PHE A 36 -2.03 -14.05 -7.93
N TRP A 37 -0.80 -13.83 -8.40
CA TRP A 37 0.09 -12.87 -7.76
C TRP A 37 -0.42 -11.43 -7.92
N GLY A 38 -0.92 -11.11 -9.11
CA GLY A 38 -1.55 -9.83 -9.43
C GLY A 38 -2.72 -9.53 -8.52
N ILE A 39 -3.61 -10.49 -8.22
CA ILE A 39 -4.68 -10.28 -7.25
C ILE A 39 -4.10 -9.93 -5.86
N MET A 40 -3.08 -10.66 -5.40
CA MET A 40 -2.51 -10.42 -4.07
C MET A 40 -1.79 -9.06 -3.96
N ASP A 41 -1.19 -8.60 -5.06
CA ASP A 41 -0.43 -7.35 -5.12
C ASP A 41 -1.35 -6.15 -5.41
N THR A 42 -2.13 -6.24 -6.48
CA THR A 42 -2.92 -5.11 -7.01
C THR A 42 -4.22 -4.88 -6.26
N LEU A 43 -4.88 -5.93 -5.74
CA LEU A 43 -6.18 -5.76 -5.09
C LEU A 43 -6.10 -4.82 -3.88
N PRO A 44 -5.18 -5.00 -2.90
CA PRO A 44 -5.09 -4.09 -1.76
C PRO A 44 -4.74 -2.67 -2.17
N HIS A 45 -3.83 -2.52 -3.14
CA HIS A 45 -3.37 -1.24 -3.65
C HIS A 45 -4.50 -0.43 -4.30
N GLU A 46 -5.22 -1.05 -5.24
CA GLU A 46 -6.34 -0.44 -5.92
C GLU A 46 -7.54 -0.22 -4.98
N THR A 47 -7.74 -1.10 -4.00
CA THR A 47 -8.76 -0.89 -2.97
C THR A 47 -8.45 0.33 -2.12
N ALA A 48 -7.17 0.59 -1.82
CA ALA A 48 -6.78 1.80 -1.10
C ALA A 48 -7.14 3.07 -1.90
N HIS A 49 -6.83 3.09 -3.20
CA HIS A 49 -7.26 4.16 -4.12
C HIS A 49 -8.77 4.34 -4.11
N TRP A 50 -9.52 3.25 -4.20
CA TRP A 50 -10.98 3.29 -4.19
C TRP A 50 -11.54 3.87 -2.88
N ILE A 51 -11.04 3.42 -1.73
CA ILE A 51 -11.47 3.91 -0.41
C ILE A 51 -11.18 5.41 -0.30
N VAL A 52 -9.95 5.83 -0.58
CA VAL A 52 -9.56 7.24 -0.43
C VAL A 52 -10.28 8.13 -1.43
N ALA A 53 -10.45 7.68 -2.68
CA ALA A 53 -11.28 8.40 -3.65
C ALA A 53 -12.73 8.53 -3.19
N SER A 54 -13.30 7.51 -2.55
CA SER A 54 -14.65 7.57 -2.01
C SER A 54 -14.76 8.58 -0.85
N LEU A 55 -13.80 8.56 0.07
CA LEU A 55 -13.76 9.46 1.23
C LEU A 55 -13.49 10.92 0.86
N THR A 56 -12.74 11.16 -0.21
CA THR A 56 -12.35 12.51 -0.68
C THR A 56 -13.25 13.05 -1.79
N GLY A 57 -14.38 12.39 -2.06
CA GLY A 57 -15.36 12.85 -3.06
C GLY A 57 -14.91 12.65 -4.52
N GLY A 58 -13.86 11.88 -4.77
CA GLY A 58 -13.35 11.53 -6.08
C GLY A 58 -14.21 10.54 -6.87
N ARG A 59 -15.28 9.97 -6.30
CA ARG A 59 -16.28 9.13 -7.02
C ARG A 59 -15.63 8.08 -7.95
N PRO A 60 -14.99 7.04 -7.40
CA PRO A 60 -14.34 6.03 -8.23
C PRO A 60 -15.38 5.31 -9.11
N TYR A 61 -15.05 5.08 -10.39
CA TYR A 61 -15.99 4.54 -11.39
C TYR A 61 -15.40 3.44 -12.29
N GLY A 62 -14.11 3.13 -12.16
CA GLY A 62 -13.47 2.02 -12.85
C GLY A 62 -12.54 1.28 -11.91
N PHE A 63 -12.62 -0.05 -11.87
CA PHE A 63 -11.75 -0.92 -11.08
C PHE A 63 -11.35 -2.12 -11.93
N SER A 64 -10.05 -2.30 -12.13
CA SER A 64 -9.48 -3.43 -12.87
C SER A 64 -8.38 -4.07 -12.03
N ILE A 65 -8.40 -5.40 -11.93
CA ILE A 65 -7.33 -6.22 -11.31
C ILE A 65 -6.65 -7.09 -12.37
N ILE A 66 -7.27 -7.26 -13.55
CA ILE A 66 -6.81 -8.23 -14.55
C ILE A 66 -5.53 -7.68 -15.19
N PRO A 67 -4.39 -8.40 -15.07
CA PRO A 67 -3.14 -7.96 -15.65
C PRO A 67 -3.22 -8.04 -17.17
N LYS A 68 -2.77 -6.98 -17.85
CA LYS A 68 -2.70 -6.93 -19.31
C LYS A 68 -1.26 -7.12 -19.76
N LYS A 69 -1.05 -7.99 -20.75
CA LYS A 69 0.26 -8.17 -21.38
C LYS A 69 0.50 -7.06 -22.39
N ILE A 70 1.60 -6.35 -22.22
CA ILE A 70 2.11 -5.36 -23.16
C ILE A 70 3.42 -5.89 -23.74
N PRO A 71 3.43 -6.46 -24.95
CA PRO A 71 4.68 -6.86 -25.61
C PRO A 71 5.49 -5.61 -25.99
N TYR A 72 6.79 -5.62 -25.75
CA TYR A 72 7.72 -4.57 -26.16
C TYR A 72 9.06 -5.17 -26.58
N VAL A 73 9.78 -4.48 -27.47
CA VAL A 73 11.13 -4.87 -27.87
C VAL A 73 12.12 -4.09 -27.02
N ASP A 74 12.96 -4.80 -26.27
CA ASP A 74 14.01 -4.20 -25.45
C ASP A 74 15.11 -3.57 -26.33
N ALA A 75 15.95 -2.69 -25.78
CA ALA A 75 17.04 -2.03 -26.50
C ALA A 75 18.05 -3.01 -27.13
N SER A 76 18.08 -4.26 -26.63
CA SER A 76 18.87 -5.36 -27.19
C SER A 76 18.17 -6.14 -28.32
N GLY A 77 17.00 -5.68 -28.78
CA GLY A 77 16.23 -6.34 -29.86
C GLY A 77 15.51 -7.62 -29.42
N GLN A 78 15.37 -7.86 -28.12
CA GLN A 78 14.65 -9.03 -27.58
C GLN A 78 13.21 -8.68 -27.24
N ASP A 79 12.28 -9.55 -27.63
CA ASP A 79 10.88 -9.45 -27.23
C ASP A 79 10.76 -9.68 -25.72
N ARG A 80 10.23 -8.68 -25.02
CA ARG A 80 9.88 -8.73 -23.60
C ARG A 80 8.40 -8.43 -23.39
N ILE A 81 7.90 -8.82 -22.22
CA ILE A 81 6.52 -8.60 -21.82
C ILE A 81 6.55 -7.69 -20.60
N LEU A 82 5.90 -6.54 -20.71
CA LEU A 82 5.57 -5.69 -19.59
C LEU A 82 4.14 -6.02 -19.14
N TRP A 83 3.93 -6.12 -17.84
CA TRP A 83 2.61 -6.38 -17.27
C TRP A 83 2.03 -5.08 -16.74
N ASP A 84 0.88 -4.69 -17.30
CA ASP A 84 0.08 -3.58 -16.79
C ASP A 84 -0.90 -4.12 -15.74
N PHE A 85 -0.72 -3.66 -14.51
CA PHE A 85 -1.30 -4.21 -13.31
C PHE A 85 -2.44 -3.34 -12.83
N GLY A 86 -3.66 -3.72 -13.18
CA GLY A 86 -4.87 -3.09 -12.67
C GLY A 86 -4.99 -1.59 -12.92
N SER A 87 -6.08 -0.99 -12.48
CA SER A 87 -6.20 0.46 -12.34
C SER A 87 -7.54 0.83 -11.71
N VAL A 88 -7.49 1.89 -10.90
CA VAL A 88 -8.68 2.61 -10.45
C VAL A 88 -8.80 3.96 -11.13
N GLN A 89 -9.99 4.23 -11.67
CA GLN A 89 -10.33 5.53 -12.23
C GLN A 89 -11.22 6.29 -11.23
N ALA A 90 -10.82 7.53 -10.95
CA ALA A 90 -11.53 8.45 -10.08
C ALA A 90 -11.48 9.87 -10.65
N TYR A 91 -12.44 10.70 -10.27
CA TYR A 91 -12.45 12.14 -10.53
C TYR A 91 -11.44 12.85 -9.65
N VAL A 92 -10.40 13.37 -10.30
CA VAL A 92 -9.30 14.08 -9.66
C VAL A 92 -9.57 15.58 -9.69
N SER A 93 -9.33 16.24 -8.56
CA SER A 93 -9.49 17.68 -8.33
C SER A 93 -8.37 18.21 -7.43
N PHE A 94 -8.27 19.54 -7.28
CA PHE A 94 -7.18 20.16 -6.51
C PHE A 94 -7.13 19.78 -5.03
N TYR A 95 -8.23 19.33 -4.40
CA TYR A 95 -8.21 18.98 -2.96
C TYR A 95 -8.06 17.48 -2.71
N ASN A 96 -8.33 16.63 -3.71
CA ASN A 96 -8.29 15.18 -3.54
C ASN A 96 -7.13 14.50 -4.28
N ALA A 97 -6.46 15.15 -5.23
CA ALA A 97 -5.43 14.50 -6.06
C ALA A 97 -4.27 13.94 -5.23
N ALA A 98 -3.76 14.70 -4.26
CA ALA A 98 -2.68 14.26 -3.38
C ALA A 98 -3.10 13.08 -2.49
N ALA A 99 -4.30 13.13 -1.93
CA ALA A 99 -4.82 12.04 -1.11
C ALA A 99 -5.04 10.77 -1.94
N ILE A 100 -5.65 10.89 -3.12
CA ILE A 100 -5.89 9.74 -4.01
C ILE A 100 -4.54 9.15 -4.46
N GLY A 101 -3.61 9.96 -5.00
CA GLY A 101 -2.31 9.42 -5.44
C GLY A 101 -1.52 8.79 -4.29
N MET A 102 -1.59 9.32 -3.08
CA MET A 102 -0.88 8.74 -1.93
C MET A 102 -1.69 7.70 -1.14
N ALA A 103 -2.87 7.31 -1.65
CA ALA A 103 -3.77 6.38 -0.98
C ALA A 103 -3.13 5.03 -0.57
N PRO A 104 -2.20 4.43 -1.36
CA PRO A 104 -1.55 3.17 -0.98
C PRO A 104 -0.82 3.23 0.38
N LEU A 105 -0.37 4.42 0.82
CA LEU A 105 0.25 4.57 2.13
C LEU A 105 -0.70 4.23 3.29
N MET A 106 -2.02 4.28 3.09
CA MET A 106 -3.00 3.83 4.08
C MET A 106 -2.78 2.36 4.47
N LEU A 107 -2.23 1.53 3.57
CA LEU A 107 -1.89 0.13 3.85
C LEU A 107 -0.81 0.01 4.93
N LEU A 108 0.09 0.99 5.10
CA LEU A 108 1.03 1.01 6.23
C LEU A 108 0.29 1.18 7.56
N GLY A 109 -0.77 2.00 7.60
CA GLY A 109 -1.65 2.11 8.76
C GLY A 109 -2.32 0.77 9.06
N GLY A 110 -2.81 0.07 8.03
CA GLY A 110 -3.33 -1.29 8.16
C GLY A 110 -2.29 -2.30 8.66
N ALA A 111 -1.04 -2.20 8.19
CA ALA A 111 0.06 -3.06 8.63
C ALA A 111 0.38 -2.80 10.11
N PHE A 112 0.40 -1.55 10.54
CA PHE A 112 0.59 -1.17 11.94
C PHE A 112 -0.52 -1.73 12.82
N LEU A 113 -1.80 -1.53 12.45
CA LEU A 113 -2.93 -2.08 13.21
C LEU A 113 -2.89 -3.61 13.29
N THR A 114 -2.50 -4.27 12.19
CA THR A 114 -2.30 -5.73 12.17
C THR A 114 -1.18 -6.11 13.15
N TYR A 115 -0.03 -5.46 13.08
CA TYR A 115 1.09 -5.71 13.98
C TYR A 115 0.70 -5.57 15.46
N THR A 116 -0.09 -4.55 15.80
CA THR A 116 -0.49 -4.27 17.18
C THR A 116 -1.53 -5.25 17.71
N TYR A 117 -2.59 -5.52 16.94
CA TYR A 117 -3.79 -6.14 17.50
C TYR A 117 -4.03 -7.58 17.02
N TYR A 118 -3.28 -8.10 16.04
CA TYR A 118 -3.60 -9.39 15.42
C TYR A 118 -3.68 -10.56 16.42
N PHE A 119 -2.71 -10.68 17.33
CA PHE A 119 -2.67 -11.75 18.33
C PHE A 119 -3.60 -11.54 19.53
N GLU A 120 -4.33 -10.42 19.59
CA GLU A 120 -5.46 -10.27 20.51
C GLU A 120 -6.69 -11.05 20.03
N PHE A 121 -6.81 -11.23 18.72
CA PHE A 121 -7.96 -11.91 18.09
C PHE A 121 -7.63 -13.30 17.54
N MET A 122 -6.36 -13.58 17.24
CA MET A 122 -5.89 -14.83 16.66
C MET A 122 -4.99 -15.61 17.61
N PRO A 123 -5.04 -16.96 17.59
CA PRO A 123 -4.22 -17.77 18.48
C PRO A 123 -2.74 -17.70 18.10
N ASN A 124 -1.85 -17.93 19.08
CA ASN A 124 -0.41 -18.02 18.89
C ASN A 124 0.01 -19.41 18.35
N GLU A 125 -0.60 -19.83 17.24
CA GLU A 125 -0.33 -21.10 16.58
C GLU A 125 0.50 -20.90 15.29
N TRP A 126 1.16 -21.97 14.83
CA TRP A 126 2.06 -21.93 13.68
C TRP A 126 1.42 -21.31 12.42
N TRP A 127 0.17 -21.69 12.09
CA TRP A 127 -0.52 -21.21 10.91
C TRP A 127 -0.90 -19.74 11.03
N SER A 128 -1.27 -19.30 12.24
CA SER A 128 -1.67 -17.93 12.56
C SER A 128 -0.45 -17.01 12.48
N ILE A 129 0.71 -17.46 12.96
CA ILE A 129 1.98 -16.74 12.82
C ILE A 129 2.36 -16.60 11.34
N LEU A 130 2.25 -17.66 10.54
CA LEU A 130 2.53 -17.57 9.10
C LEU A 130 1.55 -16.62 8.38
N LEU A 131 0.26 -16.68 8.73
CA LEU A 131 -0.76 -15.79 8.21
C LEU A 131 -0.49 -14.32 8.57
N PHE A 132 -0.07 -14.06 9.80
CA PHE A 132 0.35 -12.74 10.26
C PHE A 132 1.46 -12.14 9.39
N TYR A 133 2.56 -12.88 9.17
CA TYR A 133 3.66 -12.40 8.33
C TYR A 133 3.25 -12.26 6.86
N TRP A 134 2.36 -13.13 6.36
CA TRP A 134 1.83 -13.03 5.01
C TRP A 134 0.98 -11.76 4.81
N ILE A 135 0.08 -11.45 5.75
CA ILE A 135 -0.72 -10.22 5.72
C ILE A 135 0.18 -8.99 5.80
N LEU A 136 1.15 -8.98 6.73
CA LEU A 136 2.10 -7.87 6.84
C LEU A 136 2.90 -7.67 5.56
N TYR A 137 3.36 -8.75 4.92
CA TYR A 137 4.03 -8.67 3.64
C TYR A 137 3.14 -8.02 2.58
N ILE A 138 1.89 -8.48 2.42
CA ILE A 138 0.96 -7.93 1.44
C ILE A 138 0.74 -6.43 1.68
N LEU A 139 0.48 -6.02 2.92
CA LEU A 139 0.19 -4.62 3.24
C LEU A 139 1.41 -3.72 3.03
N ILE A 140 2.59 -4.15 3.49
CA ILE A 140 3.81 -3.35 3.39
C ILE A 140 4.30 -3.31 1.93
N ALA A 141 4.36 -4.45 1.25
CA ALA A 141 4.87 -4.53 -0.12
C ALA A 141 4.03 -3.73 -1.11
N ASN A 142 2.71 -3.62 -0.87
CA ASN A 142 1.79 -2.89 -1.74
C ASN A 142 1.50 -1.46 -1.30
N SER A 143 2.10 -1.01 -0.19
CA SER A 143 1.91 0.36 0.29
C SER A 143 2.67 1.41 -0.52
N MET A 144 3.62 1.00 -1.37
CA MET A 144 4.45 1.91 -2.15
C MET A 144 3.65 2.47 -3.35
N PRO A 145 3.43 3.79 -3.43
CA PRO A 145 2.78 4.40 -4.59
C PRO A 145 3.62 4.23 -5.85
N SER A 146 2.95 4.02 -6.98
CA SER A 146 3.60 3.93 -8.28
C SER A 146 4.00 5.30 -8.83
N THR A 147 4.82 5.32 -9.89
CA THR A 147 5.17 6.57 -10.59
C THR A 147 3.94 7.30 -11.13
N GLN A 148 2.89 6.58 -11.52
CA GLN A 148 1.64 7.18 -11.98
C GLN A 148 0.89 7.84 -10.82
N ASP A 149 0.90 7.20 -9.67
CA ASP A 149 0.29 7.73 -8.45
C ASP A 149 0.95 9.02 -7.99
N PHE A 150 2.29 9.09 -8.05
CA PHE A 150 3.02 10.33 -7.78
C PHE A 150 2.65 11.45 -8.77
N LYS A 151 2.45 11.13 -10.05
CA LYS A 151 1.99 12.12 -11.04
C LYS A 151 0.60 12.65 -10.68
N VAL A 152 -0.31 11.77 -10.28
CA VAL A 152 -1.65 12.18 -9.83
C VAL A 152 -1.54 13.01 -8.55
N ALA A 153 -0.73 12.60 -7.58
CA ALA A 153 -0.57 13.31 -6.32
C ALA A 153 -0.03 14.73 -6.47
N LEU A 154 0.91 14.91 -7.41
CA LEU A 154 1.50 16.21 -7.74
C LEU A 154 0.67 17.00 -8.75
N SER A 155 -0.34 16.38 -9.36
CA SER A 155 -1.25 17.07 -10.26
C SER A 155 -2.15 18.05 -9.50
N GLN A 156 -2.66 19.05 -10.22
CA GLN A 156 -3.64 20.02 -9.69
C GLN A 156 -3.15 20.80 -8.45
N ASN A 157 -1.85 20.81 -8.16
CA ASN A 157 -1.23 21.43 -6.98
C ASN A 157 -1.85 21.01 -5.65
N SER A 158 -2.41 19.80 -5.59
CA SER A 158 -3.16 19.34 -4.40
C SER A 158 -2.31 19.21 -3.15
N TRP A 159 -1.02 18.94 -3.31
CA TRP A 159 -0.06 18.93 -2.21
C TRP A 159 0.00 20.28 -1.45
N LEU A 160 -0.22 21.42 -2.11
CA LEU A 160 -0.27 22.74 -1.45
C LEU A 160 -1.46 22.83 -0.48
N PHE A 161 -2.61 22.27 -0.87
CA PHE A 161 -3.80 22.23 -0.02
C PHE A 161 -3.50 21.49 1.30
N TYR A 162 -2.86 20.32 1.22
CA TYR A 162 -2.49 19.56 2.43
C TYR A 162 -1.37 20.20 3.24
N LEU A 163 -0.40 20.88 2.62
CA LEU A 163 0.62 21.64 3.35
C LEU A 163 0.02 22.76 4.19
N ILE A 164 -1.04 23.43 3.72
CA ILE A 164 -1.75 24.45 4.50
C ILE A 164 -2.38 23.81 5.74
N PHE A 165 -3.06 22.67 5.60
CA PHE A 165 -3.65 21.97 6.75
C PHE A 165 -2.60 21.47 7.74
N ILE A 166 -1.48 20.92 7.26
CA ILE A 166 -0.35 20.51 8.11
C ILE A 166 0.22 21.72 8.85
N GLY A 167 0.41 22.85 8.16
CA GLY A 167 0.90 24.10 8.75
C GLY A 167 -0.04 24.64 9.83
N ILE A 168 -1.35 24.69 9.55
CA ILE A 168 -2.36 25.08 10.55
C ILE A 168 -2.36 24.12 11.73
N GLY A 169 -2.29 22.81 11.47
CA GLY A 169 -2.25 21.79 12.52
C GLY A 169 -1.00 21.91 13.40
N PHE A 170 0.17 22.17 12.80
CA PHE A 170 1.40 22.41 13.53
C PHE A 170 1.32 23.68 14.40
N ILE A 171 0.82 24.78 13.83
CA ILE A 171 0.61 26.03 14.59
C ILE A 171 -0.40 25.81 15.73
N ALA A 172 -1.52 25.14 15.46
CA ALA A 172 -2.52 24.83 16.47
C ALA A 172 -1.96 23.92 17.57
N TYR A 173 -1.17 22.90 17.21
CA TYR A 173 -0.46 22.05 18.16
C TYR A 173 0.48 22.88 19.03
N GLU A 174 1.31 23.73 18.42
CA GLU A 174 2.24 24.60 19.13
C GLU A 174 1.52 25.54 20.10
N TYR A 175 0.45 26.21 19.68
CA TYR A 175 -0.32 27.10 20.55
C TYR A 175 -1.05 26.34 21.66
N VAL A 176 -1.80 25.28 21.32
CA VAL A 176 -2.66 24.56 22.28
C VAL A 176 -1.82 23.75 23.26
N ILE A 177 -0.82 23.00 22.80
CA ILE A 177 0.01 22.17 23.68
C ILE A 177 0.92 23.05 24.54
N LYS A 178 1.54 24.10 24.00
CA LYS A 178 2.37 25.00 24.83
C LYS A 178 1.53 25.78 25.82
N GLU A 179 0.31 26.17 25.47
CA GLU A 179 -0.58 26.86 26.41
C GLU A 179 -1.12 25.92 27.49
N LEU A 180 -1.40 24.66 27.17
CA LEU A 180 -1.77 23.63 28.14
C LEU A 180 -0.59 23.26 29.06
N ILE A 181 0.63 23.17 28.54
CA ILE A 181 1.85 22.96 29.35
C ILE A 181 2.11 24.16 30.25
N ASN A 182 1.97 25.40 29.74
CA ASN A 182 2.16 26.61 30.55
C ASN A 182 1.07 26.83 31.60
N LYS A 183 -0.18 26.39 31.35
CA LYS A 183 -1.28 26.47 32.33
C LYS A 183 -1.28 25.29 33.32
N GLY A 184 -0.68 24.16 32.96
CA GLY A 184 -0.62 22.94 33.77
C GLY A 184 0.67 22.77 34.58
N GLY A 185 1.33 23.86 34.95
CA GLY A 185 2.63 23.90 35.61
C GLY A 185 2.96 22.70 36.51
N ILE A 186 3.90 21.89 36.03
CA ILE A 186 4.97 21.32 36.85
C ILE A 186 6.13 22.30 36.75
#